data_AF-A0A5J4QXL3-F1
#
_entry.id   AF-A0A5J4QXL3-F1
#
_cell.length_a   1.000
_cell.length_b   1.000
_cell.length_c   1.000
_cell.angle_alpha   90.00
_cell.angle_beta   90.00
_cell.angle_gamma   90.00
#
_symmetry.space_group_name_H-M   'P 1'
#
loop_
_entity.id
_entity.type
_entity.pdbx_description
1 polymer ?
#
loop_
_entity_poly.entity_id
_entity_poly.type
_entity_poly.pdbx_seq_one_letter_code
_entity_poly.pdbx_strand_id
1 'polypeptide(L)'
;MIKTECASKEWIEAIAKSQKADKILVEKVVRALMLLEGLAKSDLDFIFKGGTALMLLFGSSKRLSIDIDIIVPDKETELDSILEEICKEYGFTRFEEQERKAKTKIDKVHYKLFFQSAIEEKESYVLLDILKEEIHYQNVVDVSIDSLFIELDGTAIQVRVPDFNNILGDKLTAFAPNTTGIPYKKGEKEMGMEIIKQMYDISCLCDHADNPEIISSVFSSFAETEIQYRDNKCTVLDVLDDIINNSLEICLRGNHGKADFTILSKGIVQVKGFIYSESFHLEKAITYAAKAAYIAAIIKYEQKEIGKYDAAKVQEMKDWLIKEPINTKLNKLKKSNPEAFFYLYQLSEIQHKSPDNLSKD
;
A
#
# COMPACT_ATOMS: atom_id res chain seq x y z
N MET A 1 -9.18 -0.12 25.68
CA MET A 1 -9.22 1.24 25.09
C MET A 1 -7.82 1.80 25.02
N ILE A 2 -7.51 2.64 24.04
CA ILE A 2 -6.22 3.33 23.97
C ILE A 2 -6.13 4.35 25.11
N LYS A 3 -5.03 4.31 25.85
CA LYS A 3 -4.74 5.27 26.93
C LYS A 3 -4.64 6.69 26.38
N THR A 4 -5.29 7.65 27.03
CA THR A 4 -5.27 9.06 26.58
C THR A 4 -3.87 9.66 26.68
N GLU A 5 -3.04 9.13 27.59
CA GLU A 5 -1.63 9.47 27.77
C GLU A 5 -0.79 9.20 26.52
N CYS A 6 -1.24 8.31 25.62
CA CYS A 6 -0.54 8.06 24.36
C CYS A 6 -0.48 9.31 23.46
N ALA A 7 -1.40 10.26 23.64
CA ALA A 7 -1.40 11.53 22.93
C ALA A 7 -0.53 12.61 23.60
N SER A 8 0.15 12.30 24.70
CA SER A 8 1.04 13.24 25.41
C SER A 8 2.37 13.43 24.68
N LYS A 9 3.00 14.59 24.90
CA LYS A 9 4.33 14.90 24.35
C LYS A 9 5.37 13.89 24.81
N GLU A 10 5.34 13.54 26.09
CA GLU A 10 6.27 12.61 26.73
C GLU A 10 6.19 11.22 26.09
N TRP A 11 4.97 10.71 25.87
CA TRP A 11 4.77 9.41 25.21
C TRP A 11 5.28 9.44 23.76
N ILE A 12 4.84 10.44 22.98
CA ILE A 12 5.20 10.55 21.57
C ILE A 12 6.72 10.67 21.39
N GLU A 13 7.39 11.48 22.21
CA GLU A 13 8.85 11.63 22.16
C GLU A 13 9.58 10.35 22.56
N ALA A 14 9.07 9.61 23.56
CA ALA A 14 9.62 8.32 23.95
C ALA A 14 9.51 7.28 22.83
N ILE A 15 8.32 7.14 22.22
CA ILE A 15 8.09 6.21 21.12
C ILE A 15 8.93 6.61 19.90
N ALA A 16 8.91 7.88 19.49
CA ALA A 16 9.69 8.38 18.36
C ALA A 16 11.19 8.09 18.52
N LYS A 17 11.74 8.28 19.73
CA LYS A 17 13.12 7.93 20.04
C LYS A 17 13.38 6.43 19.96
N SER A 18 12.48 5.60 20.52
CA SER A 18 12.64 4.14 20.52
C SER A 18 12.60 3.55 19.10
N GLN A 19 11.71 4.07 18.24
CA GLN A 19 11.50 3.60 16.88
C GLN A 19 12.37 4.33 15.85
N LYS A 20 13.14 5.35 16.26
CA LYS A 20 13.89 6.24 15.36
C LYS A 20 12.99 6.84 14.27
N ALA A 21 11.78 7.19 14.65
CA ALA A 21 10.73 7.71 13.78
C ALA A 21 10.58 9.22 13.95
N ASP A 22 10.00 9.88 12.95
CA ASP A 22 9.62 11.29 13.06
C ASP A 22 8.50 11.47 14.09
N LYS A 23 8.70 12.37 15.05
CA LYS A 23 7.77 12.59 16.16
C LYS A 23 6.39 13.13 15.72
N ILE A 24 6.33 13.91 14.65
CA ILE A 24 5.06 14.43 14.11
C ILE A 24 4.29 13.28 13.46
N LEU A 25 4.98 12.40 12.74
CA LEU A 25 4.35 11.19 12.19
C LEU A 25 3.88 10.23 13.28
N VAL A 26 4.66 10.03 14.34
CA VAL A 26 4.25 9.21 15.49
C VAL A 26 2.98 9.76 16.15
N GLU A 27 2.92 11.07 16.40
CA GLU A 27 1.71 11.71 16.92
C GLU A 27 0.49 11.42 16.03
N LYS A 28 0.64 11.57 14.71
CA LYS A 28 -0.44 11.30 13.77
C LYS A 28 -0.85 9.83 13.72
N VAL A 29 0.09 8.90 13.87
CA VAL A 29 -0.22 7.46 13.99
C VAL A 29 -1.08 7.20 15.23
N VAL A 30 -0.69 7.74 16.40
CA VAL A 30 -1.48 7.59 17.63
C VAL A 30 -2.89 8.14 17.43
N ARG A 31 -3.02 9.34 16.85
CA ARG A 31 -4.32 9.96 16.57
C ARG A 31 -5.14 9.14 15.57
N ALA A 32 -4.52 8.60 14.53
CA ALA A 32 -5.21 7.74 13.57
C ALA A 32 -5.75 6.45 14.23
N LEU A 33 -4.96 5.82 15.11
CA LEU A 33 -5.41 4.64 15.86
C LEU A 33 -6.52 4.95 16.87
N MET A 34 -6.48 6.12 17.51
CA MET A 34 -7.58 6.60 18.37
C MET A 34 -8.87 6.81 17.57
N LEU A 35 -8.79 7.41 16.38
CA LEU A 35 -9.93 7.52 15.46
C LEU A 35 -10.46 6.14 15.07
N LEU A 36 -9.59 5.21 14.71
CA LEU A 36 -9.96 3.84 14.35
C LEU A 36 -10.66 3.11 15.50
N GLU A 37 -10.17 3.26 16.73
CA GLU A 37 -10.82 2.67 17.92
C GLU A 37 -12.21 3.27 18.13
N GLY A 38 -12.36 4.58 17.97
CA GLY A 38 -13.67 5.25 18.03
C GLY A 38 -14.66 4.75 16.99
N LEU A 39 -14.22 4.58 15.73
CA LEU A 39 -15.03 3.99 14.67
C LEU A 39 -15.42 2.54 14.99
N ALA A 40 -14.46 1.72 15.44
CA ALA A 40 -14.69 0.31 15.75
C ALA A 40 -15.59 0.08 16.99
N LYS A 41 -15.68 1.06 17.89
CA LYS A 41 -16.63 1.05 19.03
C LYS A 41 -18.05 1.48 18.64
N SER A 42 -18.20 2.20 17.54
CA SER A 42 -19.52 2.62 17.05
C SER A 42 -20.26 1.45 16.38
N ASP A 43 -21.54 1.65 16.09
CA ASP A 43 -22.35 0.67 15.34
C ASP A 43 -22.09 0.72 13.80
N LEU A 44 -20.99 1.35 13.36
CA LEU A 44 -20.64 1.45 11.95
C LEU A 44 -20.21 0.09 11.38
N ASP A 45 -20.88 -0.36 10.33
CA ASP A 45 -20.45 -1.53 9.54
C ASP A 45 -19.41 -1.10 8.50
N PHE A 46 -18.12 -1.37 8.77
CA PHE A 46 -17.04 -1.02 7.86
C PHE A 46 -15.94 -2.07 7.76
N ILE A 47 -15.15 -1.98 6.69
CA ILE A 47 -13.87 -2.70 6.52
C ILE A 47 -12.74 -1.69 6.53
N PHE A 48 -11.76 -1.90 7.41
CA PHE A 48 -10.56 -1.08 7.49
C PHE A 48 -9.51 -1.55 6.48
N LYS A 49 -9.03 -0.64 5.62
CA LYS A 49 -8.08 -0.93 4.54
C LYS A 49 -6.90 0.06 4.54
N GLY A 50 -6.13 0.03 3.45
CA GLY A 50 -5.09 1.02 3.20
C GLY A 50 -3.77 0.74 3.92
N GLY A 51 -2.94 1.78 4.02
CA GLY A 51 -1.58 1.64 4.59
C GLY A 51 -1.57 1.41 6.09
N THR A 52 -2.56 1.95 6.81
CA THR A 52 -2.62 1.85 8.28
C THR A 52 -3.16 0.48 8.71
N ALA A 53 -4.05 -0.14 7.94
CA ALA A 53 -4.45 -1.54 8.14
C ALA A 53 -3.25 -2.50 8.07
N LEU A 54 -2.31 -2.27 7.14
CA LEU A 54 -1.08 -3.05 7.06
C LEU A 54 -0.20 -2.93 8.31
N MET A 55 -0.19 -1.76 8.97
CA MET A 55 0.59 -1.59 10.20
C MET A 55 0.11 -2.54 11.30
N LEU A 56 -1.20 -2.74 11.40
CA LEU A 56 -1.80 -3.68 12.36
C LEU A 56 -1.63 -5.13 11.89
N LEU A 57 -1.89 -5.41 10.62
CA LEU A 57 -1.86 -6.78 10.07
C LEU A 57 -0.46 -7.42 10.17
N PHE A 58 0.62 -6.65 10.02
CA PHE A 58 1.98 -7.18 10.19
C PHE A 58 2.40 -7.34 11.67
N GLY A 59 1.61 -6.84 12.63
CA GLY A 59 1.98 -6.77 14.06
C GLY A 59 3.23 -5.92 14.35
N SER A 60 3.82 -5.34 13.31
CA SER A 60 5.00 -4.48 13.33
C SER A 60 4.93 -3.59 12.09
N SER A 61 5.01 -2.26 12.24
CA SER A 61 4.91 -1.42 11.06
C SER A 61 6.26 -1.33 10.34
N LYS A 62 6.26 -1.70 9.07
CA LYS A 62 7.44 -1.55 8.20
C LYS A 62 7.63 -0.08 7.79
N ARG A 63 6.51 0.63 7.60
CA ARG A 63 6.48 2.09 7.42
C ARG A 63 5.29 2.70 8.17
N LEU A 64 5.40 3.98 8.49
CA LEU A 64 4.29 4.76 9.08
C LEU A 64 3.25 5.10 8.01
N SER A 65 1.99 5.05 8.43
CA SER A 65 0.80 5.48 7.71
C SER A 65 -0.09 6.23 8.69
N ILE A 66 -0.68 7.33 8.25
CA ILE A 66 -1.34 8.32 9.13
C ILE A 66 -2.80 8.57 8.75
N ASP A 67 -3.27 7.93 7.69
CA ASP A 67 -4.62 8.08 7.15
C ASP A 67 -5.43 6.83 7.53
N ILE A 68 -6.72 7.02 7.83
CA ILE A 68 -7.66 5.92 8.04
C ILE A 68 -8.49 5.77 6.76
N ASP A 69 -8.31 4.66 6.07
CA ASP A 69 -9.08 4.31 4.87
C ASP A 69 -10.09 3.22 5.22
N ILE A 70 -11.38 3.47 5.01
CA ILE A 70 -12.45 2.49 5.26
C ILE A 70 -13.37 2.32 4.05
N ILE A 71 -13.94 1.13 3.93
CA ILE A 71 -15.09 0.87 3.04
C ILE A 71 -16.34 0.75 3.91
N VAL A 72 -17.38 1.50 3.54
CA VAL A 72 -18.70 1.45 4.18
C VAL A 72 -19.71 0.94 3.14
N PRO A 73 -20.29 -0.26 3.31
CA PRO A 73 -21.18 -0.85 2.31
C PRO A 73 -22.48 -0.06 2.10
N ASP A 74 -23.03 0.49 3.18
CA ASP A 74 -24.26 1.26 3.12
C ASP A 74 -23.99 2.71 2.70
N LYS A 75 -24.47 3.07 1.52
CA LYS A 75 -24.29 4.41 0.94
C LYS A 75 -25.03 5.50 1.71
N GLU A 76 -26.12 5.14 2.38
CA GLU A 76 -26.97 6.07 3.13
C GLU A 76 -26.49 6.26 4.57
N THR A 77 -25.38 5.61 4.97
CA THR A 77 -24.82 5.79 6.31
C THR A 77 -24.38 7.24 6.55
N GLU A 78 -24.96 7.85 7.58
CA GLU A 78 -24.65 9.18 8.08
C GLU A 78 -23.57 9.11 9.17
N LEU A 79 -22.49 9.86 9.00
CA LEU A 79 -21.29 9.74 9.85
C LEU A 79 -21.14 10.88 10.85
N ASP A 80 -21.82 12.01 10.65
CA ASP A 80 -21.61 13.20 11.46
C ASP A 80 -21.82 12.94 12.95
N SER A 81 -22.87 12.21 13.33
CA SER A 81 -23.13 11.86 14.73
C SER A 81 -22.05 10.96 15.34
N ILE A 82 -21.53 10.00 14.57
CA ILE A 82 -20.43 9.11 14.98
C ILE A 82 -19.16 9.94 15.18
N LEU A 83 -18.83 10.81 14.22
CA LEU A 83 -17.64 11.66 14.28
C LEU A 83 -17.72 12.69 15.42
N GLU A 84 -18.90 13.24 15.71
CA GLU A 84 -19.12 14.12 16.86
C GLU A 84 -18.84 13.40 18.19
N GLU A 85 -19.27 12.15 18.34
CA GLU A 85 -19.00 11.34 19.53
C GLU A 85 -17.51 11.01 19.65
N ILE A 86 -16.87 10.59 18.55
CA ILE A 86 -15.42 10.33 18.51
C ILE A 86 -14.64 11.60 18.89
N CYS A 87 -15.04 12.78 18.43
CA CYS A 87 -14.39 14.02 18.82
C CYS A 87 -14.43 14.24 20.34
N LYS A 88 -15.59 14.01 20.96
CA LYS A 88 -15.78 14.17 22.41
C LYS A 88 -14.96 13.17 23.21
N GLU A 89 -14.87 11.91 22.78
CA GLU A 89 -14.19 10.85 23.52
C GLU A 89 -12.66 10.83 23.33
N TYR A 90 -12.17 11.06 22.11
CA TYR A 90 -10.78 10.82 21.73
C TYR A 90 -9.92 12.09 21.61
N GLY A 91 -10.47 13.23 22.04
CA GLY A 91 -9.74 14.50 22.12
C GLY A 91 -9.44 15.13 20.76
N PHE A 92 -10.34 14.99 19.80
CA PHE A 92 -10.35 15.80 18.58
C PHE A 92 -11.17 17.07 18.81
N THR A 93 -10.73 18.19 18.25
CA THR A 93 -11.36 19.50 18.46
C THR A 93 -12.58 19.72 17.57
N ARG A 94 -12.54 19.18 16.34
CA ARG A 94 -13.58 19.31 15.31
C ARG A 94 -13.28 18.37 14.14
N PHE A 95 -14.27 18.14 13.29
CA PHE A 95 -14.07 17.53 11.98
C PHE A 95 -14.59 18.44 10.86
N GLU A 96 -14.04 18.27 9.66
CA GLU A 96 -14.54 18.92 8.45
C GLU A 96 -14.61 17.91 7.32
N GLU A 97 -15.75 17.85 6.63
CA GLU A 97 -15.85 17.18 5.34
C GLU A 97 -15.15 18.02 4.26
N GLN A 98 -14.34 17.38 3.42
CA GLN A 98 -13.80 18.00 2.22
C GLN A 98 -14.68 17.68 1.01
N GLU A 99 -15.64 18.55 0.75
CA GLU A 99 -16.42 18.48 -0.48
C GLU A 99 -15.52 18.57 -1.72
N ARG A 100 -15.53 17.53 -2.55
CA ARG A 100 -14.90 17.59 -3.88
C ARG A 100 -15.87 18.26 -4.85
N LYS A 101 -15.43 19.37 -5.47
CA LYS A 101 -16.19 20.11 -6.48
C LYS A 101 -16.56 19.31 -7.75
N ALA A 102 -16.02 18.11 -7.94
CA ALA A 102 -16.25 17.30 -9.12
C ALA A 102 -17.25 16.18 -8.79
N LYS A 103 -18.35 16.09 -9.56
CA LYS A 103 -19.19 14.89 -9.62
C LYS A 103 -18.37 13.75 -10.21
N THR A 104 -17.64 13.02 -9.36
CA THR A 104 -17.05 11.74 -9.73
C THR A 104 -18.12 10.66 -9.66
N LYS A 105 -17.99 9.61 -10.47
CA LYS A 105 -18.84 8.39 -10.37
C LYS A 105 -18.59 7.60 -9.07
N ILE A 106 -17.62 8.04 -8.27
CA ILE A 106 -17.16 7.40 -7.04
C ILE A 106 -17.83 8.11 -5.85
N ASP A 107 -18.52 7.33 -5.03
CA ASP A 107 -19.06 7.79 -3.74
C ASP A 107 -17.94 7.75 -2.68
N LYS A 108 -17.03 8.72 -2.77
CA LYS A 108 -15.90 8.86 -1.85
C LYS A 108 -16.03 10.12 -1.00
N VAL A 109 -16.04 9.95 0.32
CA VAL A 109 -16.09 11.03 1.30
C VAL A 109 -14.74 11.15 1.99
N HIS A 110 -14.35 12.38 2.33
CA HIS A 110 -13.08 12.69 2.96
C HIS A 110 -13.30 13.60 4.15
N TYR A 111 -12.89 13.17 5.33
CA TYR A 111 -12.92 14.02 6.52
C TYR A 111 -11.50 14.35 6.98
N LYS A 112 -11.34 15.57 7.50
CA LYS A 112 -10.24 15.93 8.39
C LYS A 112 -10.75 15.91 9.81
N LEU A 113 -10.04 15.21 10.70
CA LEU A 113 -10.27 15.31 12.13
C LEU A 113 -9.12 16.07 12.76
N PHE A 114 -9.45 17.22 13.34
CA PHE A 114 -8.47 18.17 13.87
C PHE A 114 -8.21 17.90 15.35
N PHE A 115 -6.98 18.16 15.76
CA PHE A 115 -6.55 18.06 17.16
C PHE A 115 -5.47 19.10 17.44
N GLN A 116 -5.31 19.47 18.71
CA GLN A 116 -4.17 20.30 19.12
C GLN A 116 -2.93 19.42 19.26
N SER A 117 -1.90 19.67 18.45
CA SER A 117 -0.66 18.90 18.49
C SER A 117 0.14 19.21 19.76
N ALA A 118 0.54 18.16 20.48
CA ALA A 118 1.44 18.24 21.62
C ALA A 118 2.90 18.46 21.20
N ILE A 119 3.23 18.13 19.94
CA ILE A 119 4.59 18.23 19.39
C ILE A 119 4.85 19.56 18.69
N GLU A 120 3.92 19.98 17.85
CA GLU A 120 4.02 21.21 17.05
C GLU A 120 3.36 22.41 17.74
N GLU A 121 2.62 22.20 18.83
CA GLU A 121 1.94 23.24 19.62
C GLU A 121 0.97 24.09 18.77
N LYS A 122 0.38 23.48 17.73
CA LYS A 122 -0.61 24.08 16.82
C LYS A 122 -1.68 23.06 16.42
N GLU A 123 -2.75 23.53 15.80
CA GLU A 123 -3.78 22.64 15.23
C GLU A 123 -3.17 21.78 14.11
N SER A 124 -3.40 20.48 14.19
CA SER A 124 -3.04 19.48 13.18
C SER A 124 -4.26 18.59 12.91
N TYR A 125 -4.12 17.64 11.99
CA TYR A 125 -5.22 16.73 11.63
C TYR A 125 -4.74 15.37 11.14
N VAL A 126 -5.62 14.38 11.26
CA VAL A 126 -5.58 13.10 10.54
C VAL A 126 -6.71 13.04 9.50
N LEU A 127 -6.55 12.18 8.50
CA LEU A 127 -7.54 12.00 7.43
C LEU A 127 -8.34 10.72 7.66
N LEU A 128 -9.63 10.81 7.34
CA LEU A 128 -10.53 9.69 7.21
C LEU A 128 -11.07 9.67 5.78
N ASP A 129 -10.64 8.68 5.02
CA ASP A 129 -11.03 8.43 3.65
C ASP A 129 -12.06 7.30 3.64
N ILE A 130 -13.26 7.58 3.12
CA ILE A 130 -14.38 6.65 3.16
C ILE A 130 -14.84 6.37 1.75
N LEU A 131 -14.85 5.10 1.39
CA LEU A 131 -15.38 4.63 0.12
C LEU A 131 -16.71 3.94 0.37
N LYS A 132 -17.80 4.51 -0.17
CA LYS A 132 -19.16 3.98 -0.01
C LYS A 132 -19.48 3.02 -1.17
N GLU A 133 -19.10 1.76 -1.03
CA GLU A 133 -19.26 0.73 -2.07
C GLU A 133 -19.37 -0.68 -1.47
N GLU A 134 -19.79 -1.64 -2.30
CA GLU A 134 -19.80 -3.06 -1.92
C GLU A 134 -18.38 -3.58 -1.62
N ILE A 135 -18.28 -4.50 -0.67
CA ILE A 135 -16.99 -5.10 -0.31
C ILE A 135 -16.57 -6.10 -1.38
N HIS A 136 -15.49 -5.79 -2.10
CA HIS A 136 -14.89 -6.69 -3.11
C HIS A 136 -13.85 -7.67 -2.55
N TYR A 137 -13.55 -7.61 -1.25
CA TYR A 137 -12.62 -8.52 -0.60
C TYR A 137 -13.28 -9.88 -0.33
N GLN A 138 -12.57 -10.95 -0.66
CA GLN A 138 -13.03 -12.33 -0.45
C GLN A 138 -12.80 -12.81 0.98
N ASN A 139 -11.66 -12.42 1.58
CA ASN A 139 -11.31 -12.79 2.95
C ASN A 139 -11.09 -11.53 3.79
N VAL A 140 -11.74 -11.52 4.94
CA VAL A 140 -11.62 -10.49 5.97
C VAL A 140 -11.31 -11.19 7.29
N VAL A 141 -10.39 -10.61 8.05
CA VAL A 141 -9.94 -11.13 9.34
C VAL A 141 -10.10 -10.05 10.41
N ASP A 142 -10.31 -10.46 11.65
CA ASP A 142 -10.29 -9.57 12.80
C ASP A 142 -8.86 -9.38 13.28
N VAL A 143 -8.46 -8.12 13.47
CA VAL A 143 -7.15 -7.74 13.99
C VAL A 143 -7.34 -6.79 15.17
N SER A 144 -6.56 -7.02 16.24
CA SER A 144 -6.51 -6.12 17.38
C SER A 144 -5.99 -4.74 16.95
N ILE A 145 -6.67 -3.68 17.39
CA ILE A 145 -6.12 -2.32 17.39
C ILE A 145 -5.09 -2.25 18.50
N ASP A 146 -3.93 -2.81 18.23
CA ASP A 146 -2.77 -2.85 19.10
C ASP A 146 -1.51 -2.62 18.26
N SER A 147 -0.63 -1.76 18.76
CA SER A 147 0.63 -1.49 18.08
C SER A 147 1.65 -0.91 19.05
N LEU A 148 2.92 -0.99 18.66
CA LEU A 148 4.05 -0.37 19.34
C LEU A 148 3.98 1.16 19.52
N PHE A 149 2.97 1.85 18.97
CA PHE A 149 2.79 3.30 19.14
C PHE A 149 1.82 3.67 20.25
N ILE A 150 1.02 2.72 20.73
CA ILE A 150 -0.05 2.95 21.72
C ILE A 150 0.13 2.03 22.92
N GLU A 151 -0.56 2.37 23.99
CA GLU A 151 -0.72 1.52 25.17
C GLU A 151 -2.22 1.37 25.44
N LEU A 152 -2.61 0.15 25.80
CA LEU A 152 -3.99 -0.19 26.04
C LEU A 152 -4.29 -0.21 27.54
N ASP A 153 -5.48 0.26 27.88
CA ASP A 153 -6.15 -0.04 29.13
C ASP A 153 -7.23 -1.09 28.89
N GLY A 154 -6.99 -2.32 29.39
CA GLY A 154 -7.87 -3.47 29.18
C GLY A 154 -7.65 -4.20 27.84
N THR A 155 -8.71 -4.84 27.34
CA THR A 155 -8.67 -5.65 26.12
C THR A 155 -8.65 -4.76 24.86
N ALA A 156 -7.86 -5.16 23.86
CA ALA A 156 -7.81 -4.51 22.56
C ALA A 156 -9.14 -4.65 21.81
N ILE A 157 -9.65 -3.55 21.28
CA ILE A 157 -10.77 -3.56 20.34
C ILE A 157 -10.32 -4.25 19.04
N GLN A 158 -11.20 -5.06 18.46
CA GLN A 158 -10.96 -5.73 17.19
C GLN A 158 -11.51 -4.87 16.03
N VAL A 159 -10.85 -4.93 14.88
CA VAL A 159 -11.34 -4.33 13.65
C VAL A 159 -11.18 -5.30 12.49
N ARG A 160 -12.14 -5.29 11.58
CA ARG A 160 -12.13 -6.11 10.37
C ARG A 160 -11.22 -5.51 9.30
N VAL A 161 -10.25 -6.28 8.84
CA VAL A 161 -9.32 -5.92 7.77
C VAL A 161 -9.26 -7.00 6.71
N PRO A 162 -9.01 -6.69 5.43
CA PRO A 162 -8.75 -7.71 4.43
C PRO A 162 -7.43 -8.43 4.73
N ASP A 163 -7.33 -9.72 4.36
CA ASP A 163 -6.09 -10.47 4.53
C ASP A 163 -4.96 -10.01 3.58
N PHE A 164 -3.76 -10.61 3.72
CA PHE A 164 -2.59 -10.24 2.91
C PHE A 164 -2.83 -10.37 1.40
N ASN A 165 -3.52 -11.42 0.94
CA ASN A 165 -3.78 -11.66 -0.48
C ASN A 165 -4.75 -10.61 -1.04
N ASN A 166 -5.78 -10.27 -0.27
CA ASN A 166 -6.79 -9.29 -0.63
C ASN A 166 -6.21 -7.87 -0.71
N ILE A 167 -5.42 -7.45 0.28
CA ILE A 167 -4.76 -6.13 0.25
C ILE A 167 -3.74 -6.06 -0.91
N LEU A 168 -3.04 -7.16 -1.21
CA LEU A 168 -2.08 -7.21 -2.32
C LEU A 168 -2.77 -6.97 -3.66
N GLY A 169 -3.89 -7.66 -3.93
CA GLY A 169 -4.68 -7.46 -5.15
C GLY A 169 -5.16 -6.02 -5.32
N ASP A 170 -5.72 -5.43 -4.26
CA ASP A 170 -6.17 -4.03 -4.25
C ASP A 170 -5.01 -3.05 -4.48
N LYS A 171 -3.92 -3.15 -3.71
CA LYS A 171 -2.80 -2.21 -3.80
C LYS A 171 -2.08 -2.20 -5.14
N LEU A 172 -2.03 -3.34 -5.85
CA LEU A 172 -1.44 -3.41 -7.19
C LEU A 172 -2.10 -2.43 -8.15
N THR A 173 -3.43 -2.24 -8.06
CA THR A 173 -4.17 -1.30 -8.94
C THR A 173 -3.71 0.15 -8.77
N ALA A 174 -3.18 0.50 -7.60
CA ALA A 174 -2.67 1.83 -7.28
C ALA A 174 -1.23 2.08 -7.77
N PHE A 175 -0.47 1.02 -8.12
CA PHE A 175 0.92 1.08 -8.59
C PHE A 175 1.03 1.04 -10.14
N ALA A 176 0.02 1.56 -10.84
CA ALA A 176 -0.07 1.61 -12.29
C ALA A 176 -0.27 3.06 -12.81
N PRO A 177 0.78 3.91 -12.85
CA PRO A 177 0.63 5.36 -13.02
C PRO A 177 0.11 5.85 -14.37
N ASN A 178 0.21 5.04 -15.43
CA ASN A 178 -0.28 5.37 -16.77
C ASN A 178 -1.72 4.90 -17.01
N THR A 179 -2.28 4.09 -16.10
CA THR A 179 -3.60 3.46 -16.24
C THR A 179 -4.51 3.83 -15.06
N THR A 180 -4.71 2.93 -14.10
CA THR A 180 -5.65 3.08 -12.96
C THR A 180 -5.02 3.71 -11.73
N GLY A 181 -3.70 3.62 -11.59
CA GLY A 181 -3.01 3.93 -10.36
C GLY A 181 -2.80 5.43 -10.10
N ILE A 182 -1.93 5.69 -9.13
CA ILE A 182 -1.53 7.06 -8.77
C ILE A 182 -0.75 7.65 -9.93
N PRO A 183 -1.25 8.72 -10.60
CA PRO A 183 -0.57 9.27 -11.75
C PRO A 183 0.75 9.92 -11.34
N TYR A 184 1.74 9.95 -12.23
CA TYR A 184 3.04 10.59 -11.96
C TYR A 184 2.93 12.04 -11.48
N LYS A 185 1.92 12.76 -11.99
CA LYS A 185 1.61 14.14 -11.59
C LYS A 185 0.12 14.32 -11.37
N LYS A 186 -0.25 15.09 -10.33
CA LYS A 186 -1.61 15.58 -10.09
C LYS A 186 -1.59 17.10 -10.15
N GLY A 187 -1.95 17.65 -11.31
CA GLY A 187 -1.65 19.05 -11.62
C GLY A 187 -0.13 19.24 -11.69
N GLU A 188 0.40 20.22 -10.95
CA GLU A 188 1.85 20.49 -10.89
C GLU A 188 2.59 19.60 -9.87
N LYS A 189 1.86 18.91 -8.99
CA LYS A 189 2.45 18.08 -7.93
C LYS A 189 2.94 16.75 -8.49
N GLU A 190 4.24 16.48 -8.37
CA GLU A 190 4.81 15.14 -8.60
C GLU A 190 4.38 14.19 -7.47
N MET A 191 3.94 12.98 -7.84
CA MET A 191 3.36 12.00 -6.93
C MET A 191 4.27 10.79 -6.67
N GLY A 192 5.55 10.88 -7.03
CA GLY A 192 6.51 9.78 -6.93
C GLY A 192 6.56 9.12 -5.55
N MET A 193 6.51 9.91 -4.47
CA MET A 193 6.47 9.36 -3.11
C MET A 193 5.25 8.46 -2.87
N GLU A 194 4.06 8.89 -3.32
CA GLU A 194 2.82 8.12 -3.13
C GLU A 194 2.82 6.82 -3.96
N ILE A 195 3.39 6.86 -5.19
CA ILE A 195 3.60 5.67 -6.03
C ILE A 195 4.55 4.69 -5.33
N ILE A 196 5.67 5.18 -4.79
CA ILE A 196 6.67 4.34 -4.12
C ILE A 196 6.15 3.77 -2.79
N LYS A 197 5.27 4.46 -2.07
CA LYS A 197 4.55 3.89 -0.91
C LYS A 197 3.74 2.66 -1.31
N GLN A 198 3.05 2.68 -2.45
CA GLN A 198 2.32 1.49 -2.94
C GLN A 198 3.27 0.35 -3.27
N MET A 199 4.36 0.62 -4.00
CA MET A 199 5.39 -0.39 -4.31
C MET A 199 5.98 -1.02 -3.04
N TYR A 200 6.21 -0.19 -2.01
CA TYR A 200 6.72 -0.65 -0.73
C TYR A 200 5.77 -1.64 -0.06
N ASP A 201 4.51 -1.28 0.03
CA ASP A 201 3.48 -2.13 0.64
C ASP A 201 3.29 -3.42 -0.15
N ILE A 202 3.20 -3.35 -1.49
CA ILE A 202 3.11 -4.50 -2.39
C ILE A 202 4.26 -5.47 -2.10
N SER A 203 5.50 -4.99 -2.09
CA SER A 203 6.66 -5.85 -1.82
C SER A 203 6.60 -6.52 -0.45
N CYS A 204 6.10 -5.83 0.57
CA CYS A 204 5.97 -6.40 1.91
C CYS A 204 4.88 -7.46 2.00
N LEU A 205 3.79 -7.26 1.25
CA LEU A 205 2.69 -8.20 1.11
C LEU A 205 3.11 -9.45 0.31
N CYS A 206 3.96 -9.31 -0.72
CA CYS A 206 4.48 -10.43 -1.50
C CYS A 206 5.15 -11.51 -0.63
N ASP A 207 5.78 -11.12 0.49
CA ASP A 207 6.41 -12.07 1.41
C ASP A 207 5.39 -13.02 2.08
N HIS A 208 4.15 -12.55 2.24
CA HIS A 208 3.05 -13.25 2.91
C HIS A 208 2.03 -13.84 1.93
N ALA A 209 2.10 -13.42 0.66
CA ALA A 209 1.25 -13.96 -0.40
C ALA A 209 1.40 -15.48 -0.54
N ASP A 210 0.28 -16.18 -0.62
CA ASP A 210 0.22 -17.63 -0.72
C ASP A 210 -0.91 -18.14 -1.63
N ASN A 211 -1.85 -17.29 -2.03
CA ASN A 211 -2.98 -17.67 -2.89
C ASN A 211 -3.08 -16.75 -4.12
N PRO A 212 -2.42 -17.11 -5.23
CA PRO A 212 -2.46 -16.29 -6.45
C PRO A 212 -3.85 -16.18 -7.09
N GLU A 213 -4.75 -17.15 -6.88
CA GLU A 213 -6.12 -17.08 -7.41
C GLU A 213 -6.94 -15.99 -6.71
N ILE A 214 -6.85 -15.89 -5.38
CA ILE A 214 -7.50 -14.81 -4.62
C ILE A 214 -6.90 -13.46 -5.03
N ILE A 215 -5.57 -13.35 -5.10
CA ILE A 215 -4.90 -12.11 -5.51
C ILE A 215 -5.37 -11.68 -6.90
N SER A 216 -5.42 -12.62 -7.85
CA SER A 216 -5.87 -12.35 -9.22
C SER A 216 -7.32 -11.90 -9.27
N SER A 217 -8.22 -12.59 -8.56
CA SER A 217 -9.65 -12.27 -8.59
C SER A 217 -9.93 -10.90 -7.96
N VAL A 218 -9.29 -10.60 -6.82
CA VAL A 218 -9.42 -9.30 -6.14
C VAL A 218 -8.82 -8.19 -7.02
N PHE A 219 -7.63 -8.40 -7.57
CA PHE A 219 -7.01 -7.44 -8.48
C PHE A 219 -7.93 -7.11 -9.66
N SER A 220 -8.48 -8.12 -10.35
CA SER A 220 -9.37 -7.90 -11.49
C SER A 220 -10.61 -7.10 -11.09
N SER A 221 -11.25 -7.43 -9.96
CA SER A 221 -12.43 -6.70 -9.48
C SER A 221 -12.13 -5.22 -9.22
N PHE A 222 -11.04 -4.91 -8.50
CA PHE A 222 -10.67 -3.51 -8.23
C PHE A 222 -10.19 -2.78 -9.50
N ALA A 223 -9.43 -3.46 -10.37
CA ALA A 223 -8.97 -2.87 -11.62
C ALA A 223 -10.14 -2.52 -12.54
N GLU A 224 -11.14 -3.40 -12.68
CA GLU A 224 -12.35 -3.13 -13.46
C GLU A 224 -13.11 -1.92 -12.93
N THR A 225 -13.31 -1.83 -11.62
CA THR A 225 -13.94 -0.67 -10.97
C THR A 225 -13.17 0.63 -11.26
N GLU A 226 -11.85 0.64 -11.08
CA GLU A 226 -11.00 1.82 -11.38
C GLU A 226 -10.97 2.20 -12.87
N ILE A 227 -11.01 1.21 -13.76
CA ILE A 227 -11.10 1.41 -15.21
C ILE A 227 -12.42 2.09 -15.57
N GLN A 228 -13.53 1.66 -14.97
CA GLN A 228 -14.85 2.27 -15.18
C GLN A 228 -14.89 3.73 -14.71
N TYR A 229 -14.25 4.03 -13.57
CA TYR A 229 -14.11 5.40 -13.07
C TYR A 229 -13.27 6.30 -13.97
N ARG A 230 -12.44 5.72 -14.84
CA ARG A 230 -11.59 6.42 -15.82
C ARG A 230 -12.10 6.35 -17.25
N ASP A 231 -13.38 6.05 -17.42
CA ASP A 231 -14.09 5.95 -18.70
C ASP A 231 -13.55 4.87 -19.64
N ASN A 232 -13.14 3.72 -19.10
CA ASN A 232 -12.78 2.52 -19.86
C ASN A 232 -11.67 2.73 -20.90
N LYS A 233 -10.67 3.56 -20.57
CA LYS A 233 -9.55 3.91 -21.47
C LYS A 233 -8.48 2.82 -21.63
N CYS A 234 -8.54 1.78 -20.80
CA CYS A 234 -7.58 0.69 -20.78
C CYS A 234 -8.26 -0.59 -20.28
N THR A 235 -7.57 -1.71 -20.40
CA THR A 235 -8.01 -3.04 -19.94
C THR A 235 -7.25 -3.46 -18.67
N VAL A 236 -7.72 -4.51 -18.01
CA VAL A 236 -7.02 -5.12 -16.87
C VAL A 236 -5.59 -5.56 -17.25
N LEU A 237 -5.41 -6.07 -18.48
CA LEU A 237 -4.10 -6.44 -19.00
C LEU A 237 -3.17 -5.23 -19.17
N ASP A 238 -3.71 -4.08 -19.62
CA ASP A 238 -2.93 -2.84 -19.72
C ASP A 238 -2.46 -2.36 -18.34
N VAL A 239 -3.28 -2.52 -17.30
CA VAL A 239 -2.90 -2.20 -15.91
C VAL A 239 -1.74 -3.08 -15.43
N LEU A 240 -1.81 -4.38 -15.70
CA LEU A 240 -0.73 -5.33 -15.36
C LEU A 240 0.56 -5.00 -16.12
N ASP A 241 0.46 -4.64 -17.40
CA ASP A 241 1.59 -4.20 -18.20
C ASP A 241 2.20 -2.89 -17.69
N ASP A 242 1.37 -1.94 -17.25
CA ASP A 242 1.82 -0.70 -16.63
C ASP A 242 2.59 -0.96 -15.33
N ILE A 243 2.09 -1.86 -14.46
CA ILE A 243 2.81 -2.29 -13.24
C ILE A 243 4.18 -2.90 -13.60
N ILE A 244 4.22 -3.84 -14.55
CA ILE A 244 5.46 -4.50 -14.98
C ILE A 244 6.43 -3.47 -15.56
N ASN A 245 5.95 -2.57 -16.43
CA ASN A 245 6.78 -1.54 -17.07
C ASN A 245 7.34 -0.55 -16.04
N ASN A 246 6.52 -0.10 -15.10
CA ASN A 246 6.92 0.80 -14.02
C ASN A 246 7.99 0.16 -13.13
N SER A 247 7.81 -1.13 -12.78
CA SER A 247 8.81 -1.89 -12.03
C SER A 247 10.12 -2.07 -12.80
N LEU A 248 10.06 -2.45 -14.08
CA LEU A 248 11.26 -2.66 -14.91
C LEU A 248 12.04 -1.35 -15.10
N GLU A 249 11.36 -0.21 -15.17
CA GLU A 249 12.00 1.11 -15.20
C GLU A 249 12.89 1.35 -13.97
N ILE A 250 12.42 0.98 -12.78
CA ILE A 250 13.19 1.05 -11.54
C ILE A 250 14.35 0.04 -11.57
N CYS A 251 14.08 -1.22 -11.92
CA CYS A 251 15.11 -2.28 -11.98
C CYS A 251 16.24 -1.96 -12.96
N LEU A 252 15.90 -1.34 -14.10
CA LEU A 252 16.83 -0.93 -15.15
C LEU A 252 17.39 0.48 -14.96
N ARG A 253 17.05 1.14 -13.84
CA ARG A 253 17.54 2.48 -13.47
C ARG A 253 17.30 3.51 -14.58
N GLY A 254 16.09 3.52 -15.14
CA GLY A 254 15.69 4.45 -16.20
C GLY A 254 16.01 4.00 -17.64
N ASN A 255 16.52 2.78 -17.82
CA ASN A 255 16.87 2.25 -19.15
C ASN A 255 15.79 1.33 -19.74
N HIS A 256 14.54 1.41 -19.26
CA HIS A 256 13.40 0.67 -19.82
C HIS A 256 12.62 1.52 -20.83
N GLY A 257 12.41 2.80 -20.51
CA GLY A 257 11.83 3.80 -21.41
C GLY A 257 10.31 3.77 -21.52
N LYS A 258 9.61 3.20 -20.52
CA LYS A 258 8.13 3.11 -20.49
C LYS A 258 7.51 3.74 -19.24
N ALA A 259 8.30 4.32 -18.35
CA ALA A 259 7.85 4.99 -17.14
C ALA A 259 8.74 6.19 -16.78
N ASP A 260 8.26 7.05 -15.89
CA ASP A 260 8.98 8.27 -15.47
C ASP A 260 9.96 7.97 -14.33
N PHE A 261 11.15 7.48 -14.69
CA PHE A 261 12.20 7.19 -13.71
C PHE A 261 12.61 8.41 -12.87
N THR A 262 12.49 9.62 -13.41
CA THR A 262 12.88 10.85 -12.68
C THR A 262 11.95 11.04 -11.48
N ILE A 263 10.64 10.91 -11.68
CA ILE A 263 9.65 11.02 -10.61
C ILE A 263 9.75 9.86 -9.63
N LEU A 264 9.93 8.63 -10.13
CA LEU A 264 10.09 7.44 -9.27
C LEU A 264 11.33 7.54 -8.39
N SER A 265 12.47 7.94 -8.97
CA SER A 265 13.75 8.10 -8.25
C SER A 265 13.64 9.15 -7.14
N LYS A 266 12.99 10.29 -7.42
CA LYS A 266 12.66 11.28 -6.38
C LYS A 266 11.77 10.69 -5.29
N GLY A 267 10.76 9.91 -5.67
CA GLY A 267 9.88 9.21 -4.73
C GLY A 267 10.61 8.27 -3.79
N ILE A 268 11.59 7.50 -4.30
CA ILE A 268 12.45 6.60 -3.50
C ILE A 268 13.25 7.38 -2.44
N VAL A 269 13.67 8.60 -2.75
CA VAL A 269 14.36 9.45 -1.77
C VAL A 269 13.39 10.02 -0.73
N GLN A 270 12.21 10.48 -1.17
CA GLN A 270 11.21 11.13 -0.30
C GLN A 270 10.56 10.17 0.70
N VAL A 271 10.30 8.93 0.30
CA VAL A 271 9.58 7.95 1.15
C VAL A 271 10.39 7.53 2.39
N LYS A 272 11.72 7.76 2.40
CA LYS A 272 12.61 7.37 3.49
C LYS A 272 12.15 7.84 4.87
N GLY A 273 11.59 9.05 4.98
CA GLY A 273 11.11 9.59 6.26
C GLY A 273 9.93 8.82 6.86
N PHE A 274 9.25 8.00 6.07
CA PHE A 274 8.13 7.17 6.51
C PHE A 274 8.54 5.73 6.82
N ILE A 275 9.70 5.27 6.34
CA ILE A 275 10.19 3.91 6.53
C ILE A 275 11.20 3.93 7.66
N TYR A 276 10.84 3.37 8.82
CA TYR A 276 11.71 3.35 9.99
C TYR A 276 12.28 1.95 10.28
N SER A 277 11.68 0.90 9.70
CA SER A 277 12.09 -0.49 9.94
C SER A 277 13.39 -0.89 9.23
N GLU A 278 13.77 -0.17 8.17
CA GLU A 278 14.94 -0.50 7.35
C GLU A 278 15.49 0.70 6.57
N SER A 279 16.75 0.58 6.11
CA SER A 279 17.31 1.54 5.17
C SER A 279 16.71 1.32 3.78
N PHE A 280 16.02 2.33 3.25
CA PHE A 280 15.40 2.26 1.93
C PHE A 280 16.12 3.17 0.92
N HIS A 281 16.75 2.58 -0.08
CA HIS A 281 17.44 3.29 -1.17
C HIS A 281 17.23 2.55 -2.50
N LEU A 282 17.75 3.08 -3.61
CA LEU A 282 17.51 2.55 -4.95
C LEU A 282 17.76 1.03 -5.04
N GLU A 283 18.87 0.50 -4.52
CA GLU A 283 19.12 -0.96 -4.57
C GLU A 283 18.06 -1.80 -3.85
N LYS A 284 17.49 -1.30 -2.75
CA LYS A 284 16.38 -1.97 -2.06
C LYS A 284 15.07 -1.80 -2.84
N ALA A 285 14.84 -0.61 -3.39
CA ALA A 285 13.70 -0.34 -4.27
C ALA A 285 13.70 -1.24 -5.52
N ILE A 286 14.88 -1.61 -6.05
CA ILE A 286 15.01 -2.56 -7.17
C ILE A 286 14.46 -3.94 -6.79
N THR A 287 14.74 -4.43 -5.58
CA THR A 287 14.15 -5.69 -5.08
C THR A 287 12.62 -5.59 -4.99
N TYR A 288 12.13 -4.45 -4.52
CA TYR A 288 10.70 -4.25 -4.27
C TYR A 288 9.92 -4.12 -5.58
N ALA A 289 10.49 -3.40 -6.55
CA ALA A 289 10.00 -3.34 -7.91
C ALA A 289 9.99 -4.72 -8.60
N ALA A 290 11.04 -5.52 -8.40
CA ALA A 290 11.13 -6.88 -8.95
C ALA A 290 10.00 -7.78 -8.42
N LYS A 291 9.68 -7.71 -7.11
CA LYS A 291 8.54 -8.42 -6.51
C LYS A 291 7.21 -7.97 -7.11
N ALA A 292 7.00 -6.66 -7.26
CA ALA A 292 5.78 -6.12 -7.86
C ALA A 292 5.60 -6.57 -9.33
N ALA A 293 6.68 -6.56 -10.13
CA ALA A 293 6.65 -7.07 -11.50
C ALA A 293 6.32 -8.57 -11.55
N TYR A 294 6.91 -9.35 -10.65
CA TYR A 294 6.67 -10.78 -10.58
C TYR A 294 5.21 -11.12 -10.24
N ILE A 295 4.63 -10.50 -9.20
CA ILE A 295 3.22 -10.74 -8.86
C ILE A 295 2.29 -10.27 -9.97
N ALA A 296 2.57 -9.14 -10.62
CA ALA A 296 1.78 -8.72 -11.79
C ALA A 296 1.84 -9.76 -12.92
N ALA A 297 2.98 -10.42 -13.13
CA ALA A 297 3.09 -11.51 -14.11
C ALA A 297 2.38 -12.79 -13.66
N ILE A 298 2.39 -13.12 -12.36
CA ILE A 298 1.59 -14.22 -11.81
C ILE A 298 0.12 -14.04 -12.17
N ILE A 299 -0.43 -12.84 -11.97
CA ILE A 299 -1.82 -12.51 -12.31
C ILE A 299 -2.02 -12.55 -13.84
N LYS A 300 -1.16 -11.83 -14.59
CA LYS A 300 -1.29 -11.69 -16.05
C LYS A 300 -1.31 -13.02 -16.79
N TYR A 301 -0.51 -13.98 -16.33
CA TYR A 301 -0.35 -15.28 -16.95
C TYR A 301 -0.99 -16.41 -16.12
N GLU A 302 -1.92 -16.07 -15.23
CA GLU A 302 -2.76 -17.00 -14.47
C GLU A 302 -1.98 -18.13 -13.75
N GLN A 303 -0.80 -17.79 -13.23
CA GLN A 303 0.07 -18.76 -12.56
C GLN A 303 -0.57 -19.22 -11.24
N LYS A 304 -0.44 -20.52 -10.96
CA LYS A 304 -1.08 -21.17 -9.81
C LYS A 304 -0.21 -21.21 -8.56
N GLU A 305 1.06 -20.86 -8.69
CA GLU A 305 2.03 -20.91 -7.59
C GLU A 305 2.85 -19.62 -7.51
N ILE A 306 3.21 -19.24 -6.29
CA ILE A 306 4.08 -18.08 -6.01
C ILE A 306 5.42 -18.62 -5.49
N GLY A 307 6.45 -18.51 -6.32
CA GLY A 307 7.83 -18.81 -5.95
C GLY A 307 8.37 -17.73 -5.00
N LYS A 308 8.96 -18.16 -3.87
CA LYS A 308 9.59 -17.26 -2.90
C LYS A 308 11.11 -17.40 -2.96
N TYR A 309 11.80 -16.27 -2.86
CA TYR A 309 13.25 -16.26 -2.77
C TYR A 309 13.71 -16.89 -1.45
N ASP A 310 14.69 -17.80 -1.55
CA ASP A 310 15.36 -18.41 -0.41
C ASP A 310 16.87 -18.14 -0.49
N ALA A 311 17.38 -17.37 0.47
CA ALA A 311 18.79 -17.02 0.54
C ALA A 311 19.72 -18.24 0.71
N ALA A 312 19.22 -19.35 1.25
CA ALA A 312 19.99 -20.59 1.38
C ALA A 312 20.19 -21.30 0.03
N LYS A 313 19.35 -21.00 -0.97
CA LYS A 313 19.32 -21.67 -2.28
C LYS A 313 19.93 -20.84 -3.42
N VAL A 314 20.67 -19.77 -3.08
CA VAL A 314 21.29 -18.88 -4.09
C VAL A 314 22.19 -19.63 -5.08
N GLN A 315 22.83 -20.73 -4.65
CA GLN A 315 23.68 -21.54 -5.53
C GLN A 315 22.90 -22.23 -6.66
N GLU A 316 21.62 -22.54 -6.46
CA GLU A 316 20.75 -23.13 -7.50
C GLU A 316 20.54 -22.17 -8.68
N MET A 317 20.67 -20.86 -8.43
CA MET A 317 20.53 -19.84 -9.46
C MET A 317 21.77 -19.70 -10.34
N LYS A 318 22.90 -20.37 -10.05
CA LYS A 318 24.20 -20.13 -10.70
C LYS A 318 24.15 -20.14 -12.23
N ASP A 319 23.33 -21.00 -12.81
CA ASP A 319 23.21 -21.17 -14.26
C ASP A 319 22.00 -20.44 -14.88
N TRP A 320 21.16 -19.80 -14.06
CA TRP A 320 20.00 -19.05 -14.53
C TRP A 320 20.40 -17.85 -15.41
N LEU A 321 19.68 -17.60 -16.48
CA LEU A 321 19.97 -16.49 -17.39
C LEU A 321 18.68 -15.86 -17.88
N ILE A 322 18.51 -14.56 -17.61
CA ILE A 322 17.45 -13.77 -18.23
C ILE A 322 17.84 -13.53 -19.68
N LYS A 323 16.96 -13.94 -20.60
CA LYS A 323 17.12 -13.81 -22.05
C LYS A 323 16.10 -12.81 -22.61
N GLU A 324 16.36 -12.37 -23.84
CA GLU A 324 15.39 -11.60 -24.63
C GLU A 324 14.05 -12.35 -24.72
N PRO A 325 12.90 -11.65 -24.66
CA PRO A 325 12.73 -10.21 -24.86
C PRO A 325 12.93 -9.36 -23.60
N ILE A 326 13.21 -9.96 -22.44
CA ILE A 326 13.54 -9.20 -21.24
C ILE A 326 14.99 -8.70 -21.32
N ASN A 327 15.18 -7.44 -20.97
CA ASN A 327 16.49 -6.78 -21.03
C ASN A 327 17.57 -7.55 -20.24
N THR A 328 18.53 -8.10 -20.97
CA THR A 328 19.62 -8.93 -20.43
C THR A 328 20.55 -8.20 -19.45
N LYS A 329 20.51 -6.86 -19.37
CA LYS A 329 21.25 -6.08 -18.35
C LYS A 329 20.86 -6.46 -16.92
N LEU A 330 19.66 -6.99 -16.72
CA LEU A 330 19.19 -7.47 -15.41
C LEU A 330 20.03 -8.61 -14.84
N ASN A 331 20.74 -9.38 -15.69
CA ASN A 331 21.66 -10.44 -15.23
C ASN A 331 22.78 -9.91 -14.31
N LYS A 332 23.08 -8.61 -14.34
CA LYS A 332 24.04 -7.98 -13.40
C LYS A 332 23.58 -8.08 -11.94
N LEU A 333 22.26 -8.10 -11.71
CA LEU A 333 21.69 -8.21 -10.36
C LEU A 333 21.96 -9.57 -9.73
N LYS A 334 22.24 -10.61 -10.51
CA LYS A 334 22.51 -11.96 -10.01
C LYS A 334 23.57 -11.98 -8.91
N LYS A 335 24.61 -11.15 -9.05
CA LYS A 335 25.68 -11.02 -8.05
C LYS A 335 25.42 -9.92 -7.02
N SER A 336 24.91 -8.76 -7.45
CA SER A 336 24.78 -7.59 -6.57
C SER A 336 23.52 -7.60 -5.70
N ASN A 337 22.46 -8.25 -6.18
CA ASN A 337 21.15 -8.33 -5.54
C ASN A 337 20.43 -9.63 -5.99
N PRO A 338 20.80 -10.79 -5.42
CA PRO A 338 20.28 -12.09 -5.82
C PRO A 338 18.76 -12.23 -5.68
N GLU A 339 18.17 -11.58 -4.68
CA GLU A 339 16.72 -11.58 -4.46
C GLU A 339 15.98 -10.87 -5.61
N ALA A 340 16.43 -9.69 -6.01
CA ALA A 340 15.84 -8.99 -7.16
C ALA A 340 16.00 -9.83 -8.44
N PHE A 341 17.17 -10.44 -8.64
CA PHE A 341 17.41 -11.32 -9.78
C PHE A 341 16.48 -12.53 -9.79
N PHE A 342 16.23 -13.18 -8.64
CA PHE A 342 15.31 -14.30 -8.54
C PHE A 342 13.94 -13.95 -9.11
N TYR A 343 13.30 -12.87 -8.63
CA TYR A 343 11.96 -12.48 -9.07
C TYR A 343 11.92 -12.04 -10.54
N LEU A 344 12.97 -11.37 -11.03
CA LEU A 344 13.08 -10.99 -12.45
C LEU A 344 13.32 -12.19 -13.37
N TYR A 345 14.03 -13.21 -12.89
CA TYR A 345 14.19 -14.47 -13.61
C TYR A 345 12.87 -15.23 -13.67
N GLN A 346 12.13 -15.32 -12.57
CA GLN A 346 10.79 -15.94 -12.55
C GLN A 346 9.82 -15.22 -13.50
N LEU A 347 9.82 -13.88 -13.50
CA LEU A 347 9.11 -13.07 -14.50
C LEU A 347 9.49 -13.47 -15.94
N SER A 348 10.79 -13.62 -16.21
CA SER A 348 11.30 -14.03 -17.52
C SER A 348 10.80 -15.42 -17.93
N GLU A 349 10.87 -16.39 -17.03
CA GLU A 349 10.39 -17.76 -17.30
C GLU A 349 8.89 -17.81 -17.61
N ILE A 350 8.08 -17.06 -16.86
CA ILE A 350 6.63 -16.97 -17.10
C ILE A 350 6.36 -16.39 -18.49
N GLN A 351 7.04 -15.31 -18.87
CA GLN A 351 6.84 -14.68 -20.17
C GLN A 351 7.26 -15.57 -21.34
N HIS A 352 8.35 -16.34 -21.20
CA HIS A 352 8.80 -17.26 -22.25
C HIS A 352 7.84 -18.45 -22.45
N LYS A 353 7.21 -18.93 -21.38
CA LYS A 353 6.26 -20.05 -21.44
C LYS A 353 4.85 -19.63 -21.91
N SER A 354 4.60 -18.34 -22.08
CA SER A 354 3.31 -17.83 -22.53
C SER A 354 3.01 -18.23 -23.99
N PRO A 355 1.76 -18.62 -24.33
CA PRO A 355 1.35 -18.99 -25.69
C PRO A 355 1.70 -17.93 -26.75
N ASP A 356 1.70 -16.65 -26.38
CA ASP A 356 1.99 -15.53 -27.30
C ASP A 356 3.44 -15.56 -27.84
N ASN A 357 4.39 -16.12 -27.07
CA ASN A 357 5.80 -16.23 -27.49
C ASN A 357 6.14 -17.58 -28.12
N LEU A 358 5.35 -18.63 -27.85
CA LEU A 358 5.51 -19.95 -28.47
C LEU A 358 5.05 -20.01 -29.94
N SER A 359 4.47 -18.92 -30.45
CA SER A 359 4.05 -18.79 -31.86
C SER A 359 5.11 -18.14 -32.78
N LYS A 360 6.31 -17.83 -32.25
CA LYS A 360 7.39 -17.14 -32.98
C LYS A 360 8.69 -17.95 -33.13
N ASP A 361 8.73 -19.17 -32.61
CA ASP A 361 9.79 -20.16 -32.85
C ASP A 361 9.28 -21.24 -33.81
#